data_AF-A0A2I0MS78-F1
#
_entry.id   AF-A0A2I0MS78-F1
#
_cell.length_a   1.000
_cell.length_b   1.000
_cell.length_c   1.000
_cell.angle_alpha   90.00
_cell.angle_beta   90.00
_cell.angle_gamma   90.00
#
_symmetry.space_group_name_H-M   'P 1'
#
loop_
_entity.id
_entity.type
_entity.pdbx_description
1 polymer ?
#
loop_
_entity_poly.entity_id
_entity_poly.type
_entity_poly.pdbx_seq_one_letter_code
_entity_poly.pdbx_strand_id
1 'polypeptide(L)'
;MDDAKNLLQAISSFIKDADAYIKGQLVCAPVKEDILWERLANTKVTVKAAFADDFDTSRAVAAIMDLIHHGNRQLKAVTKDAGSPRSSVVYGSIISYIEGFFNDLGMSFGEKQVALGGGDSALLSSVIEELVRFRAKVRHYALALPDAAAEAVPMEGAVGTKGAHQEQKAKRQQLLQERKPLLEACDSLRGDLAAFGIHIKDRAAVSTWEMVEGRQAEPQTEKKS
;
A
#
# COMPACT_ATOMS: atom_id res chain seq x y z
N MET A 1 -5.03 -23.34 -8.10
CA MET A 1 -5.78 -22.07 -8.14
C MET A 1 -5.09 -20.97 -7.34
N ASP A 2 -4.39 -21.28 -6.25
CA ASP A 2 -3.71 -20.26 -5.44
C ASP A 2 -2.57 -19.54 -6.18
N ASP A 3 -1.86 -20.22 -7.10
CA ASP A 3 -0.75 -19.62 -7.85
C ASP A 3 -1.18 -18.43 -8.74
N ALA A 4 -2.31 -18.57 -9.45
CA ALA A 4 -2.86 -17.50 -10.27
C ALA A 4 -3.32 -16.31 -9.42
N LYS A 5 -3.88 -16.58 -8.23
CA LYS A 5 -4.28 -15.53 -7.29
C LYS A 5 -3.06 -14.76 -6.76
N ASN A 6 -2.02 -15.48 -6.38
CA ASN A 6 -0.77 -14.89 -5.90
C ASN A 6 -0.10 -14.03 -6.99
N LEU A 7 -0.15 -14.48 -8.24
CA LEU A 7 0.34 -13.75 -9.40
C LEU A 7 -0.39 -12.42 -9.59
N LEU A 8 -1.73 -12.45 -9.61
CA LEU A 8 -2.56 -11.25 -9.75
C LEU A 8 -2.36 -10.28 -8.58
N GLN A 9 -2.23 -10.80 -7.35
CA GLN A 9 -1.91 -9.99 -6.17
C GLN A 9 -0.54 -9.32 -6.29
N ALA A 10 0.47 -10.03 -6.79
CA ALA A 10 1.80 -9.47 -7.00
C ALA A 10 1.80 -8.32 -8.02
N ILE A 11 1.07 -8.49 -9.14
CA ILE A 11 0.90 -7.46 -10.16
C ILE A 11 0.16 -6.25 -9.58
N SER A 12 -0.96 -6.47 -8.87
CA SER A 12 -1.74 -5.40 -8.26
C SER A 12 -0.94 -4.63 -7.19
N SER A 13 -0.16 -5.33 -6.36
CA SER A 13 0.70 -4.70 -5.36
C SER A 13 1.76 -3.82 -6.02
N PHE A 14 2.39 -4.30 -7.10
CA PHE A 14 3.37 -3.52 -7.85
C PHE A 14 2.76 -2.25 -8.44
N ILE A 15 1.60 -2.34 -9.10
CA ILE A 15 0.92 -1.17 -9.67
C ILE A 15 0.64 -0.15 -8.58
N LYS A 16 0.11 -0.56 -7.42
CA LYS A 16 -0.16 0.34 -6.29
C LYS A 16 1.10 1.01 -5.74
N ASP A 17 2.19 0.26 -5.58
CA ASP A 17 3.44 0.81 -5.05
C ASP A 17 4.11 1.76 -6.06
N ALA A 18 4.04 1.43 -7.35
CA ALA A 18 4.51 2.29 -8.43
C ALA A 18 3.66 3.58 -8.54
N ASP A 19 2.34 3.47 -8.42
CA ASP A 19 1.43 4.62 -8.34
C ASP A 19 1.73 5.51 -7.14
N ALA A 20 1.93 4.91 -5.96
CA ALA A 20 2.30 5.63 -4.76
C ALA A 20 3.64 6.35 -4.94
N TYR A 21 4.59 5.76 -5.65
CA TYR A 21 5.86 6.40 -5.98
C TYR A 21 5.67 7.56 -6.97
N ILE A 22 4.89 7.38 -8.04
CA ILE A 22 4.57 8.42 -9.02
C ILE A 22 3.86 9.61 -8.36
N LYS A 23 2.88 9.33 -7.47
CA LYS A 23 2.15 10.34 -6.67
C LYS A 23 3.01 10.95 -5.56
N GLY A 24 4.23 10.45 -5.35
CA GLY A 24 5.16 10.95 -4.35
C GLY A 24 4.82 10.56 -2.90
N GLN A 25 3.94 9.59 -2.70
CA GLN A 25 3.50 9.02 -1.42
C GLN A 25 4.45 7.92 -0.93
N LEU A 26 5.23 7.29 -1.83
CA LEU A 26 6.26 6.31 -1.50
C LEU A 26 7.65 6.95 -1.63
N VAL A 27 8.38 6.98 -0.52
CA VAL A 27 9.78 7.41 -0.47
C VAL A 27 10.67 6.18 -0.62
N CYS A 28 11.51 6.15 -1.64
CA CYS A 28 12.46 5.07 -1.90
C CYS A 28 13.87 5.61 -2.17
N ALA A 29 14.84 4.70 -2.28
CA ALA A 29 16.20 5.04 -2.70
C ALA A 29 16.23 5.55 -4.16
N PRO A 30 17.30 6.24 -4.58
CA PRO A 30 17.45 6.69 -5.96
C PRO A 30 17.25 5.54 -6.95
N VAL A 31 16.29 5.74 -7.85
CA VAL A 31 15.91 4.76 -8.86
C VAL A 31 16.90 4.82 -10.02
N LYS A 32 17.35 3.65 -10.48
CA LYS A 32 18.20 3.49 -11.66
C LYS A 32 17.33 3.36 -12.90
N GLU A 33 17.06 4.49 -13.53
CA GLU A 33 16.15 4.60 -14.67
C GLU A 33 16.64 3.87 -15.91
N ASP A 34 17.94 3.96 -16.20
CA ASP A 34 18.63 3.31 -17.30
C ASP A 34 18.32 1.82 -17.34
N ILE A 35 18.48 1.15 -16.19
CA ILE A 35 18.23 -0.28 -16.04
C ILE A 35 16.74 -0.60 -16.25
N LEU A 36 15.83 0.24 -15.73
CA LEU A 36 14.39 0.00 -15.85
C LEU A 36 13.88 0.19 -17.28
N TRP A 37 14.39 1.20 -17.99
CA TRP A 37 14.09 1.41 -19.40
C TRP A 37 14.60 0.27 -20.28
N GLU A 38 15.84 -0.18 -20.04
CA GLU A 38 16.41 -1.34 -20.73
C GLU A 38 15.58 -2.60 -20.48
N ARG A 39 15.21 -2.85 -19.22
CA ARG A 39 14.35 -3.99 -18.84
C ARG A 39 13.00 -3.93 -19.54
N LEU A 40 12.34 -2.76 -19.57
CA LEU A 40 11.07 -2.58 -20.24
C LEU A 40 11.19 -2.85 -21.76
N ALA A 41 12.25 -2.35 -22.40
CA ALA A 41 12.49 -2.60 -23.82
C ALA A 41 12.72 -4.09 -24.11
N ASN A 42 13.53 -4.76 -23.30
CA ASN A 42 13.79 -6.20 -23.41
C ASN A 42 12.52 -7.01 -23.19
N THR A 43 11.71 -6.69 -22.18
CA THR A 43 10.42 -7.36 -21.94
C THR A 43 9.48 -7.21 -23.13
N LYS A 44 9.39 -6.02 -23.75
CA LYS A 44 8.58 -5.81 -24.97
C LYS A 44 8.99 -6.73 -26.12
N VAL A 45 10.30 -6.88 -26.34
CA VAL A 45 10.84 -7.79 -27.36
C VAL A 45 10.50 -9.24 -27.03
N THR A 46 10.71 -9.66 -25.78
CA THR A 46 10.42 -11.03 -25.32
C THR A 46 8.93 -11.37 -25.41
N VAL A 47 8.05 -10.46 -25.02
CA VAL A 47 6.59 -10.65 -25.13
C VAL A 47 6.17 -10.79 -26.59
N LYS A 48 6.70 -9.93 -27.48
CA LYS A 48 6.42 -10.03 -28.91
C LYS A 48 6.92 -11.36 -29.50
N ALA A 49 8.10 -11.81 -29.10
CA ALA A 49 8.66 -13.09 -29.53
C ALA A 49 7.82 -14.27 -29.01
N ALA A 50 7.36 -14.21 -27.76
CA ALA A 50 6.49 -15.23 -27.17
C ALA A 50 5.13 -15.31 -27.89
N PHE A 51 4.54 -14.17 -28.25
CA PHE A 51 3.29 -14.18 -29.02
C PHE A 51 3.48 -14.66 -30.47
N ALA A 52 4.65 -14.47 -31.06
CA ALA A 52 4.97 -15.02 -32.38
C ALA A 52 5.25 -16.53 -32.35
N ASP A 53 5.59 -17.07 -31.18
CA ASP A 53 5.88 -18.49 -30.93
C ASP A 53 4.64 -19.16 -30.31
N ASP A 54 3.71 -19.60 -31.17
CA ASP A 54 2.48 -20.32 -30.78
C ASP A 54 1.62 -19.60 -29.71
N PHE A 55 1.59 -18.26 -29.74
CA PHE A 55 0.90 -17.45 -28.73
C PHE A 55 1.25 -17.88 -27.29
N ASP A 56 2.54 -18.12 -26.99
CA ASP A 56 3.02 -18.54 -25.67
C ASP A 56 2.78 -17.45 -24.61
N THR A 57 1.56 -17.42 -24.08
CA THR A 57 1.12 -16.51 -23.02
C THR A 57 1.85 -16.76 -21.71
N SER A 58 2.28 -18.00 -21.45
CA SER A 58 3.02 -18.35 -20.24
C SER A 58 4.38 -17.66 -20.22
N ARG A 59 5.13 -17.71 -21.33
CA ARG A 59 6.41 -17.01 -21.48
C ARG A 59 6.23 -15.50 -21.46
N ALA A 60 5.18 -14.98 -22.09
CA ALA A 60 4.88 -13.55 -22.08
C ALA A 60 4.60 -13.03 -20.65
N VAL A 61 3.77 -13.75 -19.89
CA VAL A 61 3.45 -13.42 -18.49
C VAL A 61 4.68 -13.55 -17.59
N ALA A 62 5.53 -14.56 -17.80
CA ALA A 62 6.77 -14.71 -17.06
C ALA A 62 7.72 -13.52 -17.27
N ALA A 63 7.86 -13.04 -18.52
CA ALA A 63 8.69 -11.87 -18.84
C ALA A 63 8.17 -10.57 -18.17
N ILE A 64 6.85 -10.46 -17.98
CA ILE A 64 6.23 -9.34 -17.26
C ILE A 64 6.47 -9.46 -15.75
N MET A 65 6.38 -10.66 -15.19
CA MET A 65 6.70 -10.87 -13.79
C MET A 65 8.16 -10.57 -13.46
N ASP A 66 9.08 -10.89 -14.37
CA ASP A 66 10.48 -10.52 -14.22
C ASP A 66 10.65 -8.99 -14.21
N LEU A 67 9.95 -8.27 -15.09
CA LEU A 67 9.94 -6.80 -15.10
C LEU A 67 9.42 -6.23 -13.77
N ILE A 68 8.30 -6.76 -13.28
CA ILE A 68 7.69 -6.39 -11.98
C ILE A 68 8.65 -6.67 -10.83
N HIS A 69 9.32 -7.82 -10.84
CA HIS A 69 10.30 -8.19 -9.83
C HIS A 69 11.46 -7.18 -9.78
N HIS A 70 11.98 -6.79 -10.94
CA HIS A 70 13.02 -5.78 -11.05
C HIS A 70 12.57 -4.38 -10.61
N GLY A 71 11.35 -3.98 -10.93
CA GLY A 71 10.75 -2.73 -10.47
C GLY A 71 10.56 -2.71 -8.94
N ASN A 72 9.95 -3.75 -8.37
CA ASN A 72 9.75 -3.90 -6.93
C ASN A 72 11.05 -3.86 -6.13
N ARG A 73 12.15 -4.40 -6.68
CA ARG A 73 13.46 -4.35 -6.03
C ARG A 73 13.94 -2.91 -5.79
N GLN A 74 13.54 -1.98 -6.64
CA GLN A 74 13.88 -0.55 -6.54
C GLN A 74 12.83 0.27 -5.78
N LEU A 75 11.57 -0.17 -5.73
CA LEU A 75 10.47 0.44 -4.95
C LEU A 75 10.45 0.05 -3.45
N LYS A 76 11.62 -0.09 -2.83
CA LYS A 76 11.68 -0.38 -1.39
C LYS A 76 11.53 0.90 -0.58
N ALA A 77 10.55 0.93 0.31
CA ALA A 77 10.33 2.07 1.21
C ALA A 77 11.57 2.33 2.07
N VAL A 78 12.01 3.59 2.14
CA VAL A 78 13.12 4.04 2.99
C VAL A 78 12.59 5.07 3.98
N THR A 79 13.08 5.05 5.22
CA THR A 79 12.64 5.93 6.32
C THR A 79 13.22 7.34 6.25
N LYS A 80 14.18 7.59 5.35
CA LYS A 80 14.88 8.87 5.20
C LYS A 80 14.84 9.32 3.75
N ASP A 81 14.31 10.52 3.50
CA ASP A 81 14.31 11.13 2.18
C ASP A 81 15.74 11.56 1.80
N ALA A 82 16.24 11.04 0.69
CA ALA A 82 17.58 11.34 0.19
C ALA A 82 17.60 12.63 -0.66
N GLY A 83 16.44 13.27 -0.91
CA GLY A 83 16.38 14.51 -1.69
C GLY A 83 16.79 14.36 -3.16
N SER A 84 16.88 13.12 -3.67
CA SER A 84 17.21 12.86 -5.07
C SER A 84 16.00 13.18 -5.98
N PRO A 85 16.22 13.69 -7.21
CA PRO A 85 15.16 13.86 -8.19
C PRO A 85 14.35 12.57 -8.36
N ARG A 86 13.04 12.65 -8.20
CA ARG A 86 12.14 11.51 -8.41
C ARG A 86 11.92 11.36 -9.92
N SER A 87 12.33 10.24 -10.49
CA SER A 87 11.93 9.90 -11.85
C SER A 87 10.73 8.98 -11.84
N SER A 88 9.56 9.60 -12.01
CA SER A 88 8.25 8.94 -12.05
C SER A 88 7.91 8.36 -13.43
N VAL A 89 8.49 8.91 -14.50
CA VAL A 89 8.11 8.61 -15.89
C VAL A 89 8.34 7.14 -16.26
N VAL A 90 9.44 6.56 -15.79
CA VAL A 90 9.78 5.17 -16.09
C VAL A 90 8.75 4.19 -15.51
N TYR A 91 8.29 4.42 -14.27
CA TYR A 91 7.26 3.59 -13.66
C TYR A 91 5.90 3.80 -14.33
N GLY A 92 5.54 5.03 -14.69
CA GLY A 92 4.31 5.28 -15.47
C GLY A 92 4.31 4.52 -16.80
N SER A 93 5.47 4.45 -17.46
CA SER A 93 5.63 3.69 -18.71
C SER A 93 5.55 2.18 -18.51
N ILE A 94 6.08 1.66 -17.40
CA ILE A 94 5.98 0.25 -17.03
C ILE A 94 4.52 -0.10 -16.71
N ILE A 95 3.82 0.71 -15.90
CA ILE A 95 2.40 0.50 -15.56
C ILE A 95 1.57 0.48 -16.84
N SER A 96 1.70 1.51 -17.68
CA SER A 96 0.94 1.62 -18.94
C SER A 96 1.16 0.42 -19.85
N TYR A 97 2.38 -0.10 -19.93
CA TYR A 97 2.67 -1.30 -20.71
C TYR A 97 2.03 -2.55 -20.12
N ILE A 98 2.12 -2.75 -18.81
CA ILE A 98 1.52 -3.90 -18.12
C ILE A 98 0.00 -3.88 -18.27
N GLU A 99 -0.63 -2.74 -18.02
CA GLU A 99 -2.08 -2.57 -18.18
C GLU A 99 -2.50 -2.80 -19.63
N GLY A 100 -1.78 -2.25 -20.61
CA GLY A 100 -2.03 -2.49 -22.03
C GLY A 100 -1.96 -3.97 -22.40
N PHE A 101 -0.87 -4.65 -22.00
CA PHE A 101 -0.70 -6.09 -22.24
C PHE A 101 -1.87 -6.91 -21.69
N PHE A 102 -2.26 -6.66 -20.45
CA PHE A 102 -3.33 -7.42 -19.83
C PHE A 102 -4.69 -7.08 -20.42
N ASN A 103 -4.91 -5.81 -20.80
CA ASN A 103 -6.14 -5.38 -21.44
C ASN A 103 -6.31 -6.04 -22.82
N ASP A 104 -5.21 -6.20 -23.57
CA ASP A 104 -5.18 -6.97 -24.83
C ASP A 104 -5.57 -8.44 -24.61
N LEU A 105 -5.29 -9.00 -23.42
CA LEU A 105 -5.70 -10.34 -22.99
C LEU A 105 -7.08 -10.38 -22.32
N GLY A 106 -7.82 -9.26 -22.30
CA GLY A 106 -9.15 -9.16 -21.69
C GLY A 106 -9.16 -9.05 -20.16
N MET A 107 -8.01 -8.72 -19.55
CA MET A 107 -7.86 -8.50 -18.11
C MET A 107 -7.63 -7.01 -17.81
N SER A 108 -8.34 -6.46 -16.83
CA SER A 108 -8.12 -5.10 -16.35
C SER A 108 -7.61 -5.10 -14.92
N PHE A 109 -6.58 -4.30 -14.67
CA PHE A 109 -5.96 -4.07 -13.35
C PHE A 109 -6.29 -2.70 -12.78
N GLY A 110 -6.96 -1.86 -13.58
CA GLY A 110 -7.59 -0.65 -13.09
C GLY A 110 -8.40 -0.99 -11.85
N GLU A 111 -8.40 -0.06 -10.89
CA GLU A 111 -9.19 -0.17 -9.67
C GLU A 111 -10.48 -0.89 -10.00
N LYS A 112 -10.64 -2.10 -9.43
CA LYS A 112 -11.86 -2.89 -9.49
C LYS A 112 -12.94 -2.18 -8.65
N GLN A 113 -13.10 -0.88 -8.83
CA GLN A 113 -14.35 -0.17 -8.72
C GLN A 113 -15.16 -0.57 -9.95
N VAL A 114 -15.80 -1.74 -9.83
CA VAL A 114 -17.01 -2.12 -10.57
C VAL A 114 -16.82 -2.58 -12.02
N ALA A 115 -16.91 -3.89 -12.20
CA ALA A 115 -17.65 -4.46 -13.31
C ALA A 115 -18.55 -5.59 -12.78
N LEU A 116 -19.50 -5.22 -11.91
CA LEU A 116 -20.77 -5.92 -11.57
C LEU A 116 -21.50 -5.06 -10.50
N GLY A 117 -22.28 -4.05 -10.92
CA GLY A 117 -23.16 -3.24 -10.04
C GLY A 117 -22.70 -1.81 -9.75
N GLY A 118 -22.99 -0.87 -10.67
CA GLY A 118 -22.67 0.56 -10.54
C GLY A 118 -23.48 1.27 -9.46
N GLY A 119 -22.80 2.14 -8.70
CA GLY A 119 -23.36 2.96 -7.63
C GLY A 119 -22.85 2.54 -6.24
N ASP A 120 -23.28 1.37 -5.79
CA ASP A 120 -23.09 0.94 -4.40
C ASP A 120 -21.63 0.63 -4.04
N SER A 121 -20.84 0.12 -4.98
CA SER A 121 -19.43 -0.23 -4.72
C SER A 121 -18.50 0.99 -4.69
N ALA A 122 -18.77 2.03 -5.49
CA ALA A 122 -18.03 3.29 -5.41
C ALA A 122 -18.40 4.06 -4.12
N LEU A 123 -19.68 4.05 -3.75
CA LEU A 123 -20.14 4.59 -2.46
C LEU A 123 -19.48 3.86 -1.29
N LEU A 124 -19.48 2.52 -1.31
CA LEU A 124 -18.82 1.70 -0.30
C LEU A 124 -17.32 2.01 -0.21
N SER A 125 -16.64 2.16 -1.35
CA SER A 125 -15.21 2.51 -1.39
C SER A 125 -14.97 3.89 -0.75
N SER A 126 -15.81 4.87 -1.06
CA SER A 126 -15.75 6.21 -0.42
C SER A 126 -16.01 6.14 1.08
N VAL A 127 -16.95 5.30 1.54
CA VAL A 127 -17.25 5.11 2.96
C VAL A 127 -16.08 4.45 3.68
N ILE A 128 -15.48 3.41 3.09
CA ILE A 128 -14.30 2.74 3.64
C ILE A 128 -13.13 3.71 3.72
N GLU A 129 -12.92 4.53 2.68
CA GLU A 129 -11.88 5.56 2.66
C GLU A 129 -12.04 6.58 3.79
N GLU A 130 -13.26 7.12 4.00
CA GLU A 130 -13.52 8.01 5.13
C GLU A 130 -13.34 7.32 6.48
N LEU A 131 -13.73 6.05 6.60
CA LEU A 131 -13.59 5.27 7.82
C LEU A 131 -12.11 5.01 8.16
N VAL A 132 -11.29 4.67 7.16
CA VAL A 132 -9.84 4.49 7.31
C VAL A 132 -9.17 5.80 7.70
N ARG A 133 -9.59 6.92 7.08
CA ARG A 133 -9.09 8.26 7.42
C ARG A 133 -9.49 8.70 8.83
N PHE A 134 -10.72 8.43 9.23
CA PHE A 134 -11.20 8.67 10.59
C PHE A 134 -10.37 7.87 11.60
N ARG A 135 -10.18 6.57 11.37
CA ARG A 135 -9.34 5.71 12.21
C ARG A 135 -7.92 6.24 12.31
N ALA A 136 -7.32 6.67 11.19
CA ALA A 136 -5.98 7.24 11.17
C ALA A 136 -5.88 8.51 12.05
N LYS A 137 -6.88 9.40 11.97
CA LYS A 137 -6.96 10.60 12.83
C LYS A 137 -7.09 10.25 14.30
N VAL A 138 -7.97 9.30 14.65
CA VAL A 138 -8.17 8.85 16.04
C VAL A 138 -6.90 8.21 16.59
N ARG A 139 -6.26 7.33 15.82
CA ARG A 139 -4.98 6.72 16.19
C ARG A 139 -3.88 7.77 16.34
N HIS A 140 -3.80 8.73 15.43
CA HIS A 140 -2.83 9.82 15.50
C HIS A 140 -3.05 10.67 16.77
N TYR A 141 -4.29 11.05 17.07
CA TYR A 141 -4.63 11.75 18.31
C TYR A 141 -4.28 10.93 19.56
N ALA A 142 -4.58 9.64 19.55
CA ALA A 142 -4.28 8.74 20.66
C ALA A 142 -2.76 8.64 20.92
N LEU A 143 -1.94 8.70 19.86
CA LEU A 143 -0.48 8.67 19.91
C LEU A 143 0.18 10.06 20.03
N ALA A 144 -0.54 11.14 19.72
CA ALA A 144 -0.01 12.50 19.68
C ALA A 144 0.34 12.98 21.09
N LEU A 145 1.58 13.46 21.22
CA LEU A 145 2.10 14.00 22.47
C LEU A 145 1.94 15.53 22.47
N PRO A 146 1.66 16.16 23.63
CA PRO A 146 1.47 17.61 23.72
C PRO A 146 2.68 18.48 23.31
N ASP A 147 3.88 17.92 23.12
CA ASP A 147 5.11 18.74 22.98
C ASP A 147 5.66 18.90 21.56
N ALA A 148 5.08 18.26 20.54
CA ALA A 148 5.58 18.41 19.16
C ALA A 148 5.31 19.82 18.57
N ALA A 149 4.45 20.62 19.19
CA ALA A 149 4.16 21.99 18.76
C ALA A 149 4.95 23.08 19.52
N ALA A 150 5.69 22.72 20.57
CA ALA A 150 6.36 23.69 21.46
C ALA A 150 7.90 23.75 21.29
N GLU A 151 8.53 22.82 20.58
CA GLU A 151 10.00 22.78 20.42
C GLU A 151 10.55 23.60 19.23
N ALA A 152 9.95 24.74 18.92
CA ALA A 152 10.47 25.67 17.89
C ALA A 152 11.26 26.87 18.48
N VAL A 153 11.80 26.76 19.70
CA VAL A 153 12.72 27.79 20.24
C VAL A 153 13.86 27.11 21.01
N PRO A 154 15.12 27.17 20.53
CA PRO A 154 16.26 26.80 21.35
C PRO A 154 16.66 28.00 22.20
N MET A 155 16.65 27.85 23.54
CA MET A 155 17.53 28.65 24.39
C MET A 155 18.25 27.77 25.39
N GLU A 156 19.56 27.95 25.37
CA GLU A 156 20.57 27.34 26.22
C GLU A 156 20.35 27.66 27.71
N GLY A 157 20.61 26.69 28.59
CA GLY A 157 20.59 26.92 30.03
C GLY A 157 20.37 25.66 30.85
N ALA A 158 21.38 24.80 30.92
CA ALA A 158 21.32 23.52 31.61
C ALA A 158 21.58 23.64 33.12
N VAL A 159 20.54 23.80 33.97
CA VAL A 159 20.52 23.29 35.36
C VAL A 159 19.05 23.10 35.81
N GLY A 160 18.49 21.90 35.66
CA GLY A 160 17.13 21.59 36.18
C GLY A 160 16.34 20.46 35.49
N THR A 161 16.86 19.84 34.43
CA THR A 161 16.09 19.03 33.48
C THR A 161 15.69 17.60 33.92
N LYS A 162 16.28 17.04 35.00
CA LYS A 162 15.95 15.65 35.41
C LYS A 162 14.54 15.51 36.02
N GLY A 163 14.09 16.50 36.79
CA GLY A 163 12.75 16.50 37.40
C GLY A 163 11.65 16.74 36.36
N ALA A 164 11.84 17.72 35.48
CA ALA A 164 10.91 18.04 34.39
C ALA A 164 10.73 16.88 33.40
N HIS A 165 11.83 16.21 33.01
CA HIS A 165 11.77 15.05 32.10
C HIS A 165 11.04 13.85 32.72
N GLN A 166 11.13 13.67 34.04
CA GLN A 166 10.45 12.58 34.75
C GLN A 166 8.96 12.86 34.91
N GLU A 167 8.59 14.12 35.18
CA GLU A 167 7.20 14.56 35.25
C GLU A 167 6.52 14.53 33.86
N GLN A 168 7.24 14.92 32.81
CA GLN A 168 6.77 14.87 31.42
C GLN A 168 6.61 13.43 30.92
N LYS A 169 7.50 12.51 31.33
CA LYS A 169 7.34 11.07 31.08
C LYS A 169 6.11 10.50 31.81
N ALA A 170 5.85 10.92 33.04
CA ALA A 170 4.68 10.50 33.80
C ALA A 170 3.38 11.02 33.17
N LYS A 171 3.32 12.31 32.80
CA LYS A 171 2.20 12.92 32.05
C LYS A 171 1.96 12.22 30.72
N ARG A 172 3.02 11.88 29.99
CA ARG A 172 2.94 11.09 28.74
C ARG A 172 2.36 9.70 28.99
N GLN A 173 2.82 8.99 30.02
CA GLN A 173 2.28 7.67 30.35
C GLN A 173 0.81 7.73 30.74
N GLN A 174 0.43 8.75 31.53
CA GLN A 174 -0.95 8.96 31.93
C GLN A 174 -1.87 9.22 30.72
N LEU A 175 -1.49 10.14 29.81
CA LEU A 175 -2.25 10.42 28.60
C LEU A 175 -2.39 9.20 27.69
N LEU A 176 -1.31 8.41 27.55
CA LEU A 176 -1.35 7.16 26.79
C LEU A 176 -2.28 6.12 27.44
N GLN A 177 -2.35 6.10 28.77
CA GLN A 177 -3.22 5.20 29.52
C GLN A 177 -4.69 5.61 29.39
N GLU A 178 -4.98 6.91 29.45
CA GLU A 178 -6.32 7.48 29.23
C GLU A 178 -6.81 7.26 27.79
N ARG A 179 -5.89 7.34 26.80
CA ARG A 179 -6.20 7.16 25.37
C ARG A 179 -6.11 5.71 24.89
N LYS A 180 -5.67 4.79 25.75
CA LYS A 180 -5.55 3.34 25.43
C LYS A 180 -6.85 2.76 24.84
N PRO A 181 -8.06 3.08 25.33
CA PRO A 181 -9.30 2.56 24.76
C PRO A 181 -9.52 2.98 23.30
N LEU A 182 -9.00 4.14 22.88
CA LEU A 182 -9.09 4.60 21.49
C LEU A 182 -8.20 3.76 20.56
N LEU A 183 -7.02 3.35 21.05
CA LEU A 183 -6.13 2.46 20.30
C LEU A 183 -6.74 1.07 20.17
N GLU A 184 -7.32 0.55 21.25
CA GLU A 184 -8.04 -0.72 21.25
C GLU A 184 -9.22 -0.68 20.26
N ALA A 185 -10.03 0.38 20.27
CA ALA A 185 -11.11 0.55 19.31
C ALA A 185 -10.60 0.62 17.85
N CYS A 186 -9.47 1.30 17.61
CA CYS A 186 -8.83 1.33 16.29
C CYS A 186 -8.31 -0.05 15.85
N ASP A 187 -7.80 -0.86 16.76
CA ASP A 187 -7.29 -2.19 16.45
C ASP A 187 -8.44 -3.20 16.25
N SER A 188 -9.52 -3.10 17.03
CA SER A 188 -10.77 -3.84 16.80
C SER A 188 -11.36 -3.54 15.42
N LEU A 189 -11.49 -2.25 15.07
CA LEU A 189 -11.98 -1.85 13.75
C LEU A 189 -11.13 -2.43 12.60
N ARG A 190 -9.80 -2.51 12.77
CA ARG A 190 -8.93 -3.14 11.78
C ARG A 190 -9.22 -4.64 11.67
N GLY A 191 -9.41 -5.31 12.80
CA GLY A 191 -9.76 -6.74 12.85
C GLY A 191 -11.10 -7.04 12.18
N ASP A 192 -12.12 -6.25 12.49
CA ASP A 192 -13.47 -6.40 11.93
C ASP A 192 -13.46 -6.20 10.41
N LEU A 193 -12.77 -5.18 9.91
CA LEU A 193 -12.61 -4.95 8.48
C LEU A 193 -11.85 -6.08 7.79
N ALA A 194 -10.83 -6.65 8.44
CA ALA A 194 -10.10 -7.80 7.90
C ALA A 194 -10.98 -9.04 7.77
N ALA A 195 -11.97 -9.23 8.66
CA ALA A 195 -12.96 -10.31 8.55
C ALA A 195 -13.85 -10.17 7.29
N PHE A 196 -14.04 -8.94 6.81
CA PHE A 196 -14.72 -8.65 5.54
C PHE A 196 -13.77 -8.60 4.33
N GLY A 197 -12.51 -9.00 4.49
CA GLY A 197 -11.49 -8.96 3.43
C GLY A 197 -10.91 -7.57 3.16
N ILE A 198 -11.19 -6.58 4.01
CA ILE A 198 -10.65 -5.21 3.90
C ILE A 198 -9.42 -5.10 4.82
N HIS A 199 -8.23 -5.05 4.23
CA HIS A 199 -6.98 -4.95 4.97
C HIS A 199 -6.46 -3.51 4.99
N ILE A 200 -6.21 -2.97 6.19
CA ILE A 200 -5.62 -1.64 6.38
C ILE A 200 -4.11 -1.77 6.61
N LYS A 201 -3.35 -1.06 5.78
CA LYS A 201 -1.89 -0.87 5.89
C LYS A 201 -1.61 0.55 6.40
N ASP A 202 -1.10 0.64 7.62
CA ASP A 202 -0.68 1.93 8.19
C ASP A 202 0.76 2.24 7.77
N ARG A 203 0.92 3.32 6.99
CA ARG A 203 2.22 3.94 6.69
C ARG A 203 2.37 5.15 7.62
N ALA A 204 3.61 5.58 7.87
CA ALA A 204 3.95 6.55 8.94
C ALA A 204 2.98 7.75 9.07
N ALA A 205 2.57 8.36 7.96
CA ALA A 205 1.64 9.50 7.94
C ALA A 205 0.31 9.21 7.21
N VAL A 206 0.12 8.04 6.60
CA VAL A 206 -1.02 7.73 5.72
C VAL A 206 -1.47 6.29 5.93
N SER A 207 -2.77 6.07 6.08
CA SER A 207 -3.37 4.73 6.09
C SER A 207 -3.95 4.42 4.73
N THR A 208 -3.55 3.30 4.13
CA THR A 208 -4.07 2.79 2.86
C THR A 208 -4.82 1.48 3.10
N TRP A 209 -5.82 1.16 2.28
CA TRP A 209 -6.57 -0.09 2.40
C TRP A 209 -6.62 -0.89 1.09
N GLU A 210 -6.86 -2.19 1.20
CA GLU A 210 -7.07 -3.08 0.07
C GLU A 210 -8.18 -4.09 0.37
N MET A 211 -9.03 -4.36 -0.63
CA MET A 211 -10.03 -5.41 -0.56
C MET A 211 -9.48 -6.67 -1.23
N VAL A 212 -9.32 -7.74 -0.47
CA VAL A 212 -8.94 -9.06 -0.97
C VAL A 212 -10.22 -9.88 -1.09
N GLU A 213 -10.62 -10.23 -2.31
CA GLU A 213 -11.72 -11.19 -2.51
C GLU A 213 -11.33 -12.53 -1.87
N GLY A 214 -12.03 -12.87 -0.79
CA GLY A 214 -11.80 -14.06 0.02
C GLY A 214 -13.11 -14.70 0.46
N ARG A 215 -13.49 -15.76 -0.29
CA ARG A 215 -14.28 -16.93 0.13
C ARG A 215 -15.49 -16.62 1.02
N GLN A 216 -16.69 -16.57 0.43
CA GLN A 216 -17.90 -16.90 1.19
C GLN A 216 -17.67 -18.29 1.80
N ALA A 217 -17.54 -18.34 3.13
CA ALA A 217 -17.63 -19.59 3.86
C ALA A 217 -19.08 -20.09 3.69
N GLU A 218 -19.28 -21.10 2.86
CA GLU A 218 -20.54 -21.83 2.84
C GLU A 218 -20.79 -22.40 4.25
N PRO A 219 -21.96 -22.17 4.86
CA PRO A 219 -22.31 -22.82 6.11
C PRO A 219 -22.48 -24.32 5.85
N GLN A 220 -21.61 -25.12 6.49
CA GLN A 220 -21.79 -26.57 6.57
C GLN A 220 -23.16 -26.85 7.19
N THR A 221 -24.06 -27.41 6.39
CA THR A 221 -25.30 -28.00 6.90
C THR A 221 -24.96 -29.35 7.51
N GLU A 222 -24.94 -29.39 8.84
CA GLU A 222 -24.91 -30.63 9.62
C GLU A 222 -26.10 -31.51 9.22
N LYS A 223 -25.83 -32.62 8.53
CA LYS A 223 -26.77 -33.74 8.43
C LYS A 223 -26.77 -34.46 9.78
N LYS A 224 -27.83 -34.28 10.57
CA LYS A 224 -28.16 -35.18 11.67
C LYS A 224 -28.62 -36.52 11.10
N SER A 225 -27.95 -37.59 11.55
CA SER A 225 -28.37 -38.98 11.43
C SER A 225 -29.68 -39.26 12.16
#